data_AF-A0AAP9VUQ8-F1
#
_entry.id   AF-A0AAP9VUQ8-F1
#
_cell.length_a   1.000
_cell.length_b   1.000
_cell.length_c   1.000
_cell.angle_alpha   90.00
_cell.angle_beta   90.00
_cell.angle_gamma   90.00
#
_symmetry.space_group_name_H-M   'P 1'
#
loop_
_entity.id
_entity.type
_entity.pdbx_description
1 polymer ?
#
loop_
_entity_poly.entity_id
_entity_poly.type
_entity_poly.pdbx_seq_one_letter_code
_entity_poly.pdbx_strand_id
1 'polypeptide(L)'
;MCNWPRVLVWLRALVMLALAGTVQAESAPADNPKPLPDDLSLPLPCDGELVFRYVYVLAKGTLDDREVNLGYPFSDDDPGYRQSFISGYRRDYINGQFVLDDLPADWQARIAPALPKSGADSLLKPMFYFVGKYEVTERQYALVMAQEAALAGQGEAPACAPMNDMSARLPKVKLSRLEAERFAAVYSAWLLKYHRDRLPVSGRGKAAEDGGMGFVRLPTEVEWEFAARGGQAVSRQALEARLFPRKVQGSDSDGPLGDWAVFSQVAGGTGQGARLLPIGLKNPNPLGLFDVIGNAAEMVQESFQLVHAGRRQGSYGGFVVKGGNYLEGELTLFTGMRREYPLFAADGSEQRNATTGFRVALGALSAPRSRYEELFEQWQQEGRLAGLTDEIEAAEDPTQLLDSLIASSTDPNLQARLARVNEELKRNVSLIARQREEAAGNLIQSAALVAETVNNYNIRLTNLKKDRDQARAAQDEATAKLYETAIANGRSALEGALAIYIDNLANGTRYTDAVIQAQFQRTREELNHKPVLGKSLVARATLFVRHVGQFRQQRRADPETILKELLGP
;
A
#
# COMPACT_ATOMS: atom_id res chain seq x y z
N MET A 1 -56.62 58.81 -22.39
CA MET A 1 -55.37 58.78 -21.59
C MET A 1 -55.67 58.10 -20.26
N CYS A 2 -54.69 57.34 -19.75
CA CYS A 2 -54.57 56.77 -18.40
C CYS A 2 -55.16 55.38 -18.08
N ASN A 3 -54.21 54.49 -17.74
CA ASN A 3 -54.09 53.66 -16.54
C ASN A 3 -54.97 52.41 -16.28
N TRP A 4 -54.22 51.30 -16.12
CA TRP A 4 -54.29 50.21 -15.11
C TRP A 4 -55.62 49.46 -14.86
N PRO A 5 -55.59 48.14 -14.53
CA PRO A 5 -55.29 47.76 -13.13
C PRO A 5 -54.60 46.39 -12.90
N ARG A 6 -54.15 46.22 -11.65
CA ARG A 6 -53.73 44.98 -10.99
C ARG A 6 -54.92 44.03 -10.78
N VAL A 7 -54.71 42.72 -10.86
CA VAL A 7 -55.62 41.69 -10.31
C VAL A 7 -54.84 40.75 -9.41
N LEU A 8 -55.33 40.61 -8.18
CA LEU A 8 -54.88 39.71 -7.14
C LEU A 8 -55.85 38.51 -7.05
N VAL A 9 -55.29 37.31 -7.19
CA VAL A 9 -55.56 36.05 -6.45
C VAL A 9 -57.01 35.61 -6.19
N TRP A 10 -57.33 34.41 -6.69
CA TRP A 10 -58.20 33.43 -6.03
C TRP A 10 -57.54 32.03 -6.09
N LEU A 11 -57.41 31.40 -4.91
CA LEU A 11 -56.96 30.01 -4.73
C LEU A 11 -58.04 29.01 -5.18
N ARG A 12 -57.62 27.96 -5.89
CA ARG A 12 -58.27 26.63 -5.86
C ARG A 12 -57.21 25.54 -5.76
N ALA A 13 -57.37 24.70 -4.73
CA ALA A 13 -56.53 23.55 -4.43
C ALA A 13 -56.80 22.39 -5.42
N LEU A 14 -55.73 21.71 -5.82
CA LEU A 14 -55.79 20.47 -6.58
C LEU A 14 -54.96 19.43 -5.82
N VAL A 15 -55.64 18.39 -5.32
CA VAL A 15 -55.04 17.24 -4.64
C VAL A 15 -54.53 16.29 -5.72
N MET A 16 -53.22 16.09 -5.83
CA MET A 16 -52.62 14.97 -6.57
C MET A 16 -52.20 13.88 -5.59
N LEU A 17 -52.75 12.68 -5.78
CA LEU A 17 -52.27 11.45 -5.16
C LEU A 17 -50.89 11.11 -5.74
N ALA A 18 -49.85 11.14 -4.91
CA ALA A 18 -48.55 10.56 -5.23
C ALA A 18 -48.54 9.10 -4.77
N LEU A 19 -48.50 8.17 -5.72
CA LEU A 19 -48.10 6.78 -5.49
C LEU A 19 -46.60 6.76 -5.22
N ALA A 20 -46.20 6.92 -3.95
CA ALA A 20 -44.85 6.64 -3.51
C ALA A 20 -44.68 5.11 -3.42
N GLY A 21 -44.02 4.52 -4.42
CA GLY A 21 -43.50 3.17 -4.30
C GLY A 21 -42.46 3.14 -3.18
N THR A 22 -42.73 2.37 -2.13
CA THR A 22 -41.74 2.07 -1.08
C THR A 22 -40.65 1.20 -1.70
N VAL A 23 -39.54 1.81 -2.11
CA VAL A 23 -38.27 1.09 -2.27
C VAL A 23 -37.88 0.62 -0.87
N GLN A 24 -38.16 -0.64 -0.59
CA GLN A 24 -37.72 -1.31 0.62
C GLN A 24 -36.19 -1.33 0.57
N ALA A 25 -35.54 -0.50 1.38
CA ALA A 25 -34.09 -0.53 1.52
C ALA A 25 -33.70 -1.94 1.92
N GLU A 26 -33.02 -2.65 1.02
CA GLU A 26 -32.45 -3.96 1.30
C GLU A 26 -31.56 -3.82 2.54
N SER A 27 -31.88 -4.57 3.60
CA SER A 27 -31.08 -4.53 4.83
C SER A 27 -29.64 -4.89 4.48
N ALA A 28 -28.68 -4.06 4.89
CA ALA A 28 -27.26 -4.28 4.59
C ALA A 28 -26.84 -5.72 4.98
N PRO A 29 -26.03 -6.42 4.17
CA PRO A 29 -25.61 -7.79 4.46
C PRO A 29 -24.98 -7.91 5.84
N ALA A 30 -25.28 -9.00 6.56
CA ALA A 30 -24.84 -9.19 7.95
C ALA A 30 -23.31 -9.18 8.10
N ASP A 31 -22.61 -9.82 7.16
CA ASP A 31 -21.15 -9.95 7.15
C ASP A 31 -20.43 -8.89 6.31
N ASN A 32 -21.16 -8.13 5.47
CA ASN A 32 -20.63 -7.04 4.65
C ASN A 32 -21.55 -5.80 4.68
N PRO A 33 -21.59 -5.07 5.80
CA PRO A 33 -22.54 -3.98 5.98
C PRO A 33 -22.25 -2.73 5.12
N LYS A 34 -21.06 -2.64 4.50
CA LYS A 34 -20.65 -1.52 3.64
C LYS A 34 -20.01 -2.04 2.35
N PRO A 35 -20.77 -2.71 1.47
CA PRO A 35 -20.21 -3.36 0.29
C PRO A 35 -19.48 -2.36 -0.62
N LEU A 36 -18.33 -2.78 -1.14
CA LEU A 36 -17.55 -2.06 -2.15
C LEU A 36 -17.45 -2.91 -3.43
N PRO A 37 -17.35 -2.28 -4.62
CA PRO A 37 -17.37 -3.02 -5.90
C PRO A 37 -16.26 -4.06 -6.07
N ASP A 38 -15.13 -3.83 -5.43
CA ASP A 38 -13.91 -4.64 -5.47
C ASP A 38 -13.71 -5.49 -4.20
N ASP A 39 -14.78 -5.68 -3.41
CA ASP A 39 -14.75 -6.62 -2.29
C ASP A 39 -14.55 -8.06 -2.78
N LEU A 40 -13.75 -8.81 -2.02
CA LEU A 40 -13.46 -10.22 -2.27
C LEU A 40 -13.98 -11.03 -1.09
N SER A 41 -14.67 -12.14 -1.32
CA SER A 41 -15.21 -12.94 -0.22
C SER A 41 -14.86 -14.42 -0.31
N LEU A 42 -14.63 -15.00 0.87
CA LEU A 42 -14.59 -16.43 1.08
C LEU A 42 -15.87 -16.86 1.81
N PRO A 43 -16.43 -18.03 1.45
CA PRO A 43 -17.64 -18.52 2.11
C PRO A 43 -17.37 -18.83 3.58
N LEU A 44 -18.40 -18.72 4.41
CA LEU A 44 -18.47 -19.28 5.75
C LEU A 44 -19.53 -20.38 5.78
N PRO A 45 -19.51 -21.26 6.80
CA PRO A 45 -20.66 -22.11 7.09
C PRO A 45 -21.95 -21.30 7.16
N CYS A 46 -23.07 -21.92 6.79
CA CYS A 46 -24.41 -21.31 6.90
C CYS A 46 -24.61 -20.06 6.04
N ASP A 47 -24.15 -20.11 4.80
CA ASP A 47 -24.30 -19.05 3.79
C ASP A 47 -23.77 -17.67 4.22
N GLY A 48 -22.86 -17.65 5.20
CA GLY A 48 -22.13 -16.44 5.58
C GLY A 48 -20.95 -16.17 4.66
N GLU A 49 -20.30 -15.03 4.87
CA GLU A 49 -19.06 -14.69 4.18
C GLU A 49 -18.04 -14.00 5.09
N LEU A 50 -16.76 -14.16 4.75
CA LEU A 50 -15.69 -13.33 5.28
C LEU A 50 -15.11 -12.50 4.13
N VAL A 51 -15.22 -11.18 4.26
CA VAL A 51 -14.85 -10.22 3.22
C VAL A 51 -13.43 -9.70 3.43
N PHE A 52 -12.68 -9.61 2.34
CA PHE A 52 -11.30 -9.18 2.27
C PHE A 52 -11.15 -7.97 1.35
N ARG A 53 -10.12 -7.18 1.62
CA ARG A 53 -9.56 -6.19 0.70
C ARG A 53 -8.23 -6.71 0.18
N TYR A 54 -7.94 -6.45 -1.10
CA TYR A 54 -6.63 -6.73 -1.65
C TYR A 54 -5.68 -5.56 -1.36
N VAL A 55 -4.42 -5.91 -1.15
CA VAL A 55 -3.30 -4.98 -1.08
C VAL A 55 -2.25 -5.50 -2.06
N TYR A 56 -1.62 -4.61 -2.82
CA TYR A 56 -0.54 -5.03 -3.72
C TYR A 56 0.74 -4.22 -3.53
N VAL A 57 1.86 -4.87 -3.82
CA VAL A 57 3.20 -4.30 -3.87
C VAL A 57 3.75 -4.53 -5.27
N LEU A 58 4.35 -3.51 -5.89
CA LEU A 58 5.02 -3.67 -7.19
C LEU A 58 6.41 -4.23 -6.98
N ALA A 59 6.59 -5.49 -7.39
CA ALA A 59 7.85 -6.23 -7.25
C ALA A 59 8.13 -7.06 -8.52
N LYS A 60 9.39 -7.44 -8.73
CA LYS A 60 9.84 -8.28 -9.85
C LYS A 60 9.31 -9.72 -9.74
N GLY A 61 9.10 -10.19 -8.52
CA GLY A 61 8.80 -11.59 -8.21
C GLY A 61 8.55 -11.84 -6.74
N THR A 62 8.62 -13.11 -6.35
CA THR A 62 8.36 -13.54 -4.97
C THR A 62 9.55 -13.27 -4.04
N LEU A 63 10.79 -13.26 -4.56
CA LEU A 63 11.99 -12.91 -3.77
C LEU A 63 12.23 -11.41 -3.64
N ASP A 64 11.71 -10.61 -4.58
CA ASP A 64 11.81 -9.15 -4.51
C ASP A 64 10.87 -8.61 -3.41
N ASP A 65 11.14 -7.41 -2.92
CA ASP A 65 10.34 -6.77 -1.88
C ASP A 65 10.36 -5.25 -1.99
N ARG A 66 9.55 -4.60 -1.15
CA ARG A 66 9.55 -3.15 -0.97
C ARG A 66 9.92 -2.82 0.45
N GLU A 67 10.95 -2.00 0.62
CA GLU A 67 11.25 -1.38 1.91
C GLU A 67 10.12 -0.42 2.31
N VAL A 68 9.68 -0.54 3.56
CA VAL A 68 8.66 0.31 4.18
C VAL A 68 9.10 0.78 5.55
N ASN A 69 8.66 1.97 5.91
CA ASN A 69 8.84 2.53 7.23
C ASN A 69 7.63 2.23 8.09
N LEU A 70 7.86 1.69 9.28
CA LEU A 70 6.85 1.35 10.27
C LEU A 70 7.08 2.11 11.57
N GLY A 71 6.07 2.15 12.43
CA GLY A 71 6.08 2.91 13.67
C GLY A 71 5.97 4.42 13.43
N TYR A 72 6.37 5.22 14.41
CA TYR A 72 6.31 6.67 14.32
C TYR A 72 7.62 7.31 14.80
N PRO A 73 8.22 8.25 14.05
CA PRO A 73 9.43 8.94 14.47
C PRO A 73 9.09 10.03 15.48
N PHE A 74 8.90 9.65 16.75
CA PHE A 74 8.61 10.60 17.82
C PHE A 74 9.73 11.63 17.99
N SER A 75 9.35 12.90 18.16
CA SER A 75 10.25 13.95 18.64
C SER A 75 10.22 14.04 20.17
N ASP A 76 11.23 14.65 20.79
CA ASP A 76 11.36 14.73 22.26
C ASP A 76 10.15 15.40 22.95
N ASP A 77 9.42 16.27 22.24
CA ASP A 77 8.22 16.97 22.68
C ASP A 77 6.91 16.19 22.47
N ASP A 78 6.94 15.08 21.72
CA ASP A 78 5.76 14.25 21.51
C ASP A 78 5.34 13.55 22.82
N PRO A 79 4.03 13.54 23.17
CA PRO A 79 3.51 12.81 24.35
C PRO A 79 3.85 11.31 24.37
N GLY A 80 4.20 10.72 23.21
CA GLY A 80 4.58 9.32 23.04
C GLY A 80 6.08 9.05 22.95
N TYR A 81 6.95 10.06 23.09
CA TYR A 81 8.40 9.91 22.90
C TYR A 81 9.02 8.77 23.72
N ARG A 82 8.60 8.64 24.98
CA ARG A 82 9.05 7.56 25.88
C ARG A 82 8.60 6.17 25.44
N GLN A 83 7.76 6.05 24.42
CA GLN A 83 7.32 4.79 23.82
C GLN A 83 8.06 4.50 22.50
N SER A 84 9.10 5.26 22.14
CA SER A 84 9.87 5.04 20.91
C SER A 84 10.50 3.65 20.84
N PHE A 85 10.87 3.05 21.98
CA PHE A 85 11.37 1.66 22.00
C PHE A 85 10.25 0.61 21.76
N ILE A 86 8.98 1.01 21.83
CA ILE A 86 7.81 0.16 21.55
C ILE A 86 7.34 0.42 20.13
N SER A 87 6.90 1.64 19.84
CA SER A 87 6.20 2.02 18.61
C SER A 87 7.01 2.99 17.73
N GLY A 88 8.30 3.14 17.99
CA GLY A 88 9.16 4.05 17.24
C GLY A 88 9.42 3.59 15.81
N TYR A 89 9.97 4.52 15.04
CA TYR A 89 10.39 4.29 13.67
C TYR A 89 11.28 3.06 13.53
N ARG A 90 10.95 2.21 12.55
CA ARG A 90 11.79 1.09 12.10
C ARG A 90 11.58 0.82 10.62
N ARG A 91 12.61 0.26 9.98
CA ARG A 91 12.51 -0.26 8.62
C ARG A 91 12.10 -1.73 8.63
N ASP A 92 11.29 -2.10 7.67
CA ASP A 92 10.87 -3.46 7.39
C ASP A 92 10.64 -3.64 5.88
N TYR A 93 10.31 -4.86 5.46
CA TYR A 93 10.11 -5.20 4.06
C TYR A 93 8.75 -5.87 3.85
N ILE A 94 8.12 -5.56 2.73
CA ILE A 94 6.80 -6.11 2.38
C ILE A 94 6.76 -6.54 0.92
N ASN A 95 6.11 -7.67 0.68
CA ASN A 95 5.69 -8.12 -0.64
C ASN A 95 4.37 -8.90 -0.52
N GLY A 96 3.66 -9.06 -1.63
CA GLY A 96 2.56 -10.01 -1.74
C GLY A 96 3.04 -11.40 -2.14
N GLN A 97 2.20 -12.42 -1.90
CA GLN A 97 2.51 -13.82 -2.24
C GLN A 97 1.87 -14.29 -3.55
N PHE A 98 0.89 -13.53 -4.05
CA PHE A 98 0.07 -13.92 -5.20
C PHE A 98 0.25 -12.96 -6.37
N VAL A 99 0.18 -13.44 -7.59
CA VAL A 99 -0.06 -12.62 -8.79
C VAL A 99 -1.53 -12.73 -9.20
N LEU A 100 -1.97 -11.93 -10.17
CA LEU A 100 -3.37 -11.93 -10.61
C LEU A 100 -3.84 -13.34 -11.05
N ASP A 101 -2.99 -14.05 -11.78
CA ASP A 101 -3.30 -15.39 -12.30
C ASP A 101 -3.40 -16.48 -11.22
N ASP A 102 -2.88 -16.22 -10.01
CA ASP A 102 -3.02 -17.13 -8.88
C ASP A 102 -4.43 -17.12 -8.29
N LEU A 103 -5.22 -16.08 -8.57
CA LEU A 103 -6.49 -15.79 -7.90
C LEU A 103 -7.68 -16.51 -8.56
N PRO A 104 -8.80 -16.73 -7.83
CA PRO A 104 -10.07 -17.15 -8.43
C PRO A 104 -10.54 -16.19 -9.53
N ALA A 105 -11.19 -16.72 -10.57
CA ALA A 105 -11.56 -15.93 -11.76
C ALA A 105 -12.46 -14.73 -11.45
N ASP A 106 -13.37 -14.85 -10.48
CA ASP A 106 -14.23 -13.75 -10.03
C ASP A 106 -13.43 -12.67 -9.28
N TRP A 107 -12.39 -13.04 -8.55
CA TRP A 107 -11.48 -12.07 -7.91
C TRP A 107 -10.65 -11.34 -8.96
N GLN A 108 -10.15 -12.06 -9.97
CA GLN A 108 -9.43 -11.44 -11.10
C GLN A 108 -10.29 -10.37 -11.78
N ALA A 109 -11.54 -10.69 -12.10
CA ALA A 109 -12.47 -9.77 -12.74
C ALA A 109 -12.76 -8.51 -11.91
N ARG A 110 -12.82 -8.64 -10.58
CA ARG A 110 -13.05 -7.51 -9.66
C ARG A 110 -11.83 -6.61 -9.50
N ILE A 111 -10.63 -7.18 -9.48
CA ILE A 111 -9.38 -6.45 -9.19
C ILE A 111 -8.78 -5.84 -10.45
N ALA A 112 -8.81 -6.54 -11.59
CA ALA A 112 -8.15 -6.13 -12.83
C ALA A 112 -8.43 -4.68 -13.26
N PRO A 113 -9.67 -4.13 -13.14
CA PRO A 113 -9.95 -2.74 -13.51
C PRO A 113 -9.22 -1.69 -12.67
N ALA A 114 -8.81 -2.04 -11.44
CA ALA A 114 -8.15 -1.15 -10.50
C ALA A 114 -6.61 -1.28 -10.53
N LEU A 115 -6.06 -2.21 -11.32
CA LEU A 115 -4.63 -2.42 -11.42
C LEU A 115 -3.95 -1.36 -12.28
N PRO A 116 -2.66 -1.07 -12.00
CA PRO A 116 -1.88 -0.21 -12.87
C PRO A 116 -1.82 -0.81 -14.26
N LYS A 117 -1.87 0.06 -15.29
CA LYS A 117 -1.72 -0.39 -16.67
C LYS A 117 -0.28 -0.86 -16.90
N SER A 118 -0.11 -2.16 -17.03
CA SER A 118 1.16 -2.78 -17.41
C SER A 118 1.25 -2.91 -18.93
N GLY A 119 2.34 -2.42 -19.52
CA GLY A 119 2.70 -2.72 -20.91
C GLY A 119 3.39 -4.08 -21.03
N ALA A 120 3.65 -4.55 -22.25
CA ALA A 120 4.38 -5.79 -22.50
C ALA A 120 5.78 -5.81 -21.87
N ASP A 121 6.38 -4.63 -21.63
CA ASP A 121 7.71 -4.46 -21.05
C ASP A 121 7.68 -4.16 -19.52
N SER A 122 6.58 -4.50 -18.83
CA SER A 122 6.47 -4.21 -17.40
C SER A 122 7.37 -5.11 -16.55
N LEU A 123 8.50 -4.58 -16.07
CA LEU A 123 9.42 -5.29 -15.17
C LEU A 123 8.85 -5.59 -13.78
N LEU A 124 7.93 -4.78 -13.27
CA LEU A 124 7.26 -5.03 -12.00
C LEU A 124 5.84 -5.52 -12.24
N LYS A 125 5.40 -6.43 -11.37
CA LYS A 125 4.04 -6.97 -11.33
C LYS A 125 3.39 -6.67 -9.97
N PRO A 126 2.07 -6.42 -9.92
CA PRO A 126 1.36 -6.36 -8.67
C PRO A 126 1.41 -7.73 -7.96
N MET A 127 2.09 -7.76 -6.82
CA MET A 127 2.13 -8.90 -5.92
C MET A 127 1.13 -8.66 -4.79
N PHE A 128 0.10 -9.51 -4.69
CA PHE A 128 -1.04 -9.35 -3.81
C PHE A 128 -0.87 -10.08 -2.47
N TYR A 129 -1.40 -9.46 -1.42
CA TYR A 129 -1.85 -10.14 -0.22
C TYR A 129 -3.26 -9.63 0.13
N PHE A 130 -3.95 -10.36 1.01
CA PHE A 130 -5.35 -10.10 1.34
C PHE A 130 -5.51 -9.96 2.83
N VAL A 131 -6.25 -8.95 3.27
CA VAL A 131 -6.55 -8.70 4.68
C VAL A 131 -8.04 -8.50 4.85
N GLY A 132 -8.59 -9.04 5.94
CA GLY A 132 -10.00 -8.96 6.28
C GLY A 132 -10.45 -7.50 6.30
N LYS A 133 -11.58 -7.21 5.67
CA LYS A 133 -12.16 -5.87 5.56
C LYS A 133 -12.56 -5.30 6.92
N TYR A 134 -13.02 -6.18 7.79
CA TYR A 134 -13.46 -5.92 9.15
C TYR A 134 -12.70 -6.79 10.15
N GLU A 135 -12.83 -6.50 11.43
CA GLU A 135 -12.52 -7.45 12.51
C GLU A 135 -13.42 -8.69 12.39
N VAL A 136 -12.93 -9.86 12.82
CA VAL A 136 -13.76 -11.08 12.87
C VAL A 136 -14.88 -10.88 13.89
N THR A 137 -16.13 -11.10 13.49
CA THR A 137 -17.29 -10.89 14.37
C THR A 137 -17.60 -12.08 15.27
N GLU A 138 -18.39 -11.86 16.32
CA GLU A 138 -18.95 -12.92 17.17
C GLU A 138 -19.65 -14.02 16.34
N ARG A 139 -20.45 -13.63 15.34
CA ARG A 139 -21.12 -14.55 14.42
C ARG A 139 -20.11 -15.38 13.62
N GLN A 140 -19.15 -14.74 12.97
CA GLN A 140 -18.17 -15.41 12.12
C GLN A 140 -17.33 -16.39 12.93
N TYR A 141 -16.89 -15.98 14.13
CA TYR A 141 -16.17 -16.85 15.06
C TYR A 141 -16.99 -18.10 15.43
N ALA A 142 -18.25 -17.92 15.82
CA ALA A 142 -19.13 -19.02 16.20
C ALA A 142 -19.34 -20.01 15.05
N LEU A 143 -19.60 -19.53 13.83
CA LEU A 143 -19.84 -20.36 12.65
C LEU A 143 -18.64 -21.24 12.29
N VAL A 144 -17.43 -20.68 12.34
CA VAL A 144 -16.20 -21.42 12.06
C VAL A 144 -15.90 -22.42 13.16
N MET A 145 -15.89 -22.00 14.42
CA MET A 145 -15.50 -22.86 15.53
C MET A 145 -16.48 -24.02 15.75
N ALA A 146 -17.74 -23.84 15.38
CA ALA A 146 -18.73 -24.92 15.33
C ALA A 146 -18.35 -26.09 14.40
N GLN A 147 -17.44 -25.88 13.43
CA GLN A 147 -16.98 -26.92 12.50
C GLN A 147 -15.84 -27.78 13.05
N GLU A 148 -15.20 -27.35 14.15
CA GLU A 148 -13.96 -27.96 14.65
C GLU A 148 -14.12 -29.46 14.92
N ALA A 149 -15.16 -29.84 15.67
CA ALA A 149 -15.40 -31.24 16.04
C ALA A 149 -15.69 -32.11 14.80
N ALA A 150 -16.52 -31.61 13.87
CA ALA A 150 -16.84 -32.30 12.63
C ALA A 150 -15.62 -32.49 11.71
N LEU A 151 -14.72 -31.50 11.64
CA LEU A 151 -13.47 -31.61 10.89
C LEU A 151 -12.50 -32.61 11.53
N ALA A 152 -12.53 -32.75 12.86
CA ALA A 152 -11.78 -33.76 13.60
C ALA A 152 -12.41 -35.16 13.55
N GLY A 153 -13.54 -35.34 12.85
CA GLY A 153 -14.28 -36.61 12.82
C GLY A 153 -15.02 -36.93 14.12
N GLN A 154 -15.23 -35.92 14.97
CA GLN A 154 -15.88 -36.02 16.29
C GLN A 154 -17.28 -35.38 16.21
N GLY A 155 -18.24 -36.10 15.64
CA GLY A 155 -19.63 -35.65 15.50
C GLY A 155 -19.92 -34.91 14.19
N GLU A 156 -21.16 -34.43 14.06
CA GLU A 156 -21.64 -33.75 12.87
C GLU A 156 -21.53 -32.22 13.01
N ALA A 157 -21.42 -31.53 11.88
CA ALA A 157 -21.49 -30.08 11.87
C ALA A 157 -22.89 -29.65 12.35
N PRO A 158 -23.00 -28.68 13.29
CA PRO A 158 -24.30 -28.29 13.81
C PRO A 158 -25.16 -27.64 12.73
N ALA A 159 -26.48 -27.80 12.88
CA ALA A 159 -27.44 -27.13 12.01
C ALA A 159 -27.30 -25.61 12.10
N CYS A 160 -27.49 -24.94 10.97
CA CYS A 160 -27.39 -23.50 10.88
C CYS A 160 -28.51 -22.81 11.64
N ALA A 161 -28.16 -22.14 12.75
CA ALA A 161 -29.06 -21.27 13.49
C ALA A 161 -28.84 -19.81 13.06
N PRO A 162 -29.89 -19.05 12.73
CA PRO A 162 -29.75 -17.64 12.36
C PRO A 162 -29.28 -16.82 13.57
N MET A 163 -28.10 -16.20 13.45
CA MET A 163 -27.59 -15.21 14.40
C MET A 163 -27.71 -13.82 13.79
N ASN A 164 -28.89 -13.22 13.92
CA ASN A 164 -29.24 -11.96 13.24
C ASN A 164 -29.32 -10.74 14.19
N ASP A 165 -28.98 -10.90 15.47
CA ASP A 165 -28.93 -9.77 16.40
C ASP A 165 -27.70 -8.89 16.11
N MET A 166 -27.81 -7.58 16.40
CA MET A 166 -26.73 -6.61 16.26
C MET A 166 -25.50 -6.97 17.09
N SER A 167 -25.67 -7.68 18.22
CA SER A 167 -24.56 -8.21 19.02
C SER A 167 -23.70 -9.22 18.25
N ALA A 168 -24.29 -9.95 17.29
CA ALA A 168 -23.59 -10.93 16.46
C ALA A 168 -22.59 -10.27 15.50
N ARG A 169 -22.76 -8.97 15.22
CA ARG A 169 -21.86 -8.15 14.39
C ARG A 169 -20.78 -7.41 15.19
N LEU A 170 -20.74 -7.56 16.51
CA LEU A 170 -19.64 -7.03 17.31
C LEU A 170 -18.35 -7.79 16.98
N PRO A 171 -17.18 -7.12 17.03
CA PRO A 171 -15.90 -7.82 16.92
C PRO A 171 -15.77 -8.85 18.03
N LYS A 172 -15.28 -10.04 17.68
CA LYS A 172 -15.00 -11.09 18.65
C LYS A 172 -13.82 -10.65 19.51
N VAL A 173 -14.05 -10.53 20.81
CA VAL A 173 -13.05 -10.19 21.84
C VAL A 173 -13.03 -11.26 22.94
N LYS A 174 -12.23 -11.06 24.00
CA LYS A 174 -12.06 -12.02 25.12
C LYS A 174 -11.52 -13.38 24.67
N LEU A 175 -10.71 -13.37 23.62
CA LEU A 175 -9.97 -14.53 23.13
C LEU A 175 -8.48 -14.39 23.42
N SER A 176 -7.78 -15.52 23.44
CA SER A 176 -6.33 -15.60 23.49
C SER A 176 -5.72 -15.56 22.09
N ARG A 177 -4.40 -15.35 22.02
CA ARG A 177 -3.65 -15.45 20.76
C ARG A 177 -3.78 -16.84 20.13
N LEU A 178 -3.84 -17.90 20.94
CA LEU A 178 -3.95 -19.29 20.50
C LEU A 178 -5.34 -19.60 19.95
N GLU A 179 -6.39 -19.03 20.53
CA GLU A 179 -7.75 -19.16 20.00
C GLU A 179 -7.92 -18.46 18.66
N ALA A 180 -7.30 -17.29 18.45
CA ALA A 180 -7.28 -16.63 17.15
C ALA A 180 -6.59 -17.49 16.07
N GLU A 181 -5.47 -18.15 16.42
CA GLU A 181 -4.80 -19.10 15.53
C GLU A 181 -5.64 -20.34 15.28
N ARG A 182 -6.35 -20.80 16.32
CA ARG A 182 -7.24 -21.94 16.20
C ARG A 182 -8.38 -21.65 15.25
N PHE A 183 -9.00 -20.48 15.33
CA PHE A 183 -9.99 -20.02 14.36
C PHE A 183 -9.41 -20.06 12.93
N ALA A 184 -8.22 -19.51 12.72
CA ALA A 184 -7.58 -19.48 11.42
C ALA A 184 -7.30 -20.91 10.88
N ALA A 185 -6.86 -21.82 11.75
CA ALA A 185 -6.62 -23.22 11.40
C ALA A 185 -7.92 -23.97 11.05
N VAL A 186 -8.97 -23.82 11.87
CA VAL A 186 -10.29 -24.44 11.63
C VAL A 186 -10.90 -23.90 10.34
N TYR A 187 -10.85 -22.58 10.13
CA TYR A 187 -11.41 -21.98 8.92
C TYR A 187 -10.66 -22.42 7.66
N SER A 188 -9.32 -22.47 7.72
CA SER A 188 -8.50 -22.99 6.63
C SER A 188 -8.86 -24.44 6.31
N ALA A 189 -8.95 -25.31 7.32
CA ALA A 189 -9.31 -26.72 7.12
C ALA A 189 -10.71 -26.88 6.52
N TRP A 190 -11.67 -26.06 6.95
CA TRP A 190 -13.03 -26.05 6.39
C TRP A 190 -13.04 -25.62 4.92
N LEU A 191 -12.38 -24.51 4.58
CA LEU A 191 -12.25 -24.02 3.20
C LEU A 191 -11.56 -25.05 2.30
N LEU A 192 -10.47 -25.65 2.76
CA LEU A 192 -9.75 -26.70 2.01
C LEU A 192 -10.62 -27.93 1.74
N LYS A 193 -11.52 -28.27 2.67
CA LYS A 193 -12.39 -29.44 2.55
C LYS A 193 -13.59 -29.19 1.63
N TYR A 194 -14.22 -28.01 1.70
CA TYR A 194 -15.51 -27.75 1.05
C TYR A 194 -15.48 -26.70 -0.06
N HIS A 195 -14.48 -25.82 -0.08
CA HIS A 195 -14.41 -24.64 -0.96
C HIS A 195 -12.99 -24.41 -1.50
N ARG A 196 -12.28 -25.50 -1.81
CA ARG A 196 -10.89 -25.48 -2.28
C ARG A 196 -10.71 -24.62 -3.53
N ASP A 197 -11.71 -24.60 -4.41
CA ASP A 197 -11.77 -23.83 -5.64
C ASP A 197 -11.85 -22.31 -5.42
N ARG A 198 -12.20 -21.87 -4.20
CA ARG A 198 -12.30 -20.47 -3.81
C ARG A 198 -11.00 -19.89 -3.27
N LEU A 199 -9.99 -20.73 -3.01
CA LEU A 199 -8.71 -20.30 -2.45
C LEU A 199 -7.74 -19.89 -3.56
N PRO A 200 -6.98 -18.78 -3.40
CA PRO A 200 -5.89 -18.47 -4.30
C PRO A 200 -4.79 -19.54 -4.20
N VAL A 201 -4.05 -19.77 -5.29
CA VAL A 201 -2.99 -20.78 -5.36
C VAL A 201 -1.72 -20.09 -5.84
N SER A 202 -0.78 -19.83 -4.94
CA SER A 202 0.49 -19.19 -5.26
C SER A 202 1.33 -20.09 -6.16
N GLY A 203 1.70 -19.61 -7.34
CA GLY A 203 2.53 -20.36 -8.26
C GLY A 203 1.78 -21.55 -8.83
N ARG A 204 0.63 -21.32 -9.46
CA ARG A 204 -0.13 -22.41 -10.06
C ARG A 204 0.71 -23.14 -11.12
N GLY A 205 1.02 -24.41 -10.87
CA GLY A 205 1.71 -25.29 -11.81
C GLY A 205 0.74 -25.96 -12.79
N LYS A 206 1.21 -27.01 -13.47
CA LYS A 206 0.33 -27.84 -14.32
C LYS A 206 -0.72 -28.57 -13.50
N ALA A 207 -0.38 -28.98 -12.28
CA ALA A 207 -1.30 -29.52 -11.31
C ALA A 207 -1.52 -28.53 -10.16
N ALA A 208 -2.73 -28.51 -9.59
CA ALA A 208 -3.08 -27.55 -8.53
C ALA A 208 -2.30 -27.80 -7.23
N GLU A 209 -1.85 -29.03 -7.01
CA GLU A 209 -1.01 -29.46 -5.89
C GLU A 209 0.46 -29.02 -5.98
N ASP A 210 0.93 -28.58 -7.15
CA ASP A 210 2.30 -28.10 -7.32
C ASP A 210 2.51 -26.72 -6.69
N GLY A 211 1.42 -25.94 -6.61
CA GLY A 211 1.38 -24.59 -6.06
C GLY A 211 1.13 -24.53 -4.55
N GLY A 212 1.33 -23.34 -3.99
CA GLY A 212 1.05 -23.04 -2.59
C GLY A 212 -0.41 -22.69 -2.40
N MET A 213 -1.21 -23.65 -1.92
CA MET A 213 -2.62 -23.39 -1.62
C MET A 213 -2.78 -22.32 -0.54
N GLY A 214 -3.68 -21.36 -0.79
CA GLY A 214 -4.02 -20.31 0.15
C GLY A 214 -4.63 -20.87 1.45
N PHE A 215 -4.33 -20.23 2.57
CA PHE A 215 -4.90 -20.52 3.88
C PHE A 215 -5.07 -19.25 4.69
N VAL A 216 -5.92 -19.30 5.70
CA VAL A 216 -6.23 -18.19 6.60
C VAL A 216 -5.23 -18.17 7.75
N ARG A 217 -4.75 -16.97 8.10
CA ARG A 217 -3.85 -16.71 9.23
C ARG A 217 -4.13 -15.34 9.83
N LEU A 218 -3.44 -14.99 10.92
CA LEU A 218 -3.36 -13.58 11.31
C LEU A 218 -2.47 -12.81 10.32
N PRO A 219 -2.75 -11.51 10.08
CA PRO A 219 -1.84 -10.66 9.33
C PRO A 219 -0.50 -10.55 10.07
N THR A 220 0.59 -10.41 9.33
CA THR A 220 1.86 -9.97 9.92
C THR A 220 1.72 -8.51 10.35
N GLU A 221 2.58 -8.06 11.26
CA GLU A 221 2.59 -6.68 11.71
C GLU A 221 2.85 -5.71 10.55
N VAL A 222 3.75 -6.07 9.63
CA VAL A 222 4.06 -5.25 8.45
C VAL A 222 2.87 -5.20 7.48
N GLU A 223 2.20 -6.32 7.22
CA GLU A 223 1.00 -6.37 6.39
C GLU A 223 -0.13 -5.53 6.98
N TRP A 224 -0.34 -5.66 8.30
CA TRP A 224 -1.36 -4.93 9.03
C TRP A 224 -1.10 -3.43 8.94
N GLU A 225 0.12 -3.00 9.27
CA GLU A 225 0.44 -1.57 9.36
C GLU A 225 0.52 -0.91 7.97
N PHE A 226 1.06 -1.59 6.96
CA PHE A 226 1.05 -1.09 5.58
C PHE A 226 -0.38 -0.90 5.08
N ALA A 227 -1.25 -1.88 5.30
CA ALA A 227 -2.66 -1.79 4.92
C ALA A 227 -3.40 -0.71 5.75
N ALA A 228 -3.12 -0.61 7.05
CA ALA A 228 -3.71 0.39 7.94
C ALA A 228 -3.41 1.83 7.50
N ARG A 229 -2.19 2.07 7.03
CA ARG A 229 -1.72 3.37 6.51
C ARG A 229 -2.30 3.74 5.13
N GLY A 230 -2.91 2.79 4.43
CA GLY A 230 -3.52 2.98 3.11
C GLY A 230 -2.75 2.31 1.97
N GLY A 231 -1.64 1.63 2.24
CA GLY A 231 -0.88 0.80 1.30
C GLY A 231 -0.66 1.45 -0.06
N GLN A 232 -1.04 0.75 -1.13
CA GLN A 232 -0.91 1.23 -2.50
C GLN A 232 -1.83 2.40 -2.86
N ALA A 233 -2.86 2.71 -2.07
CA ALA A 233 -3.83 3.74 -2.42
C ALA A 233 -3.37 5.17 -2.07
N VAL A 234 -2.19 5.30 -1.44
CA VAL A 234 -1.67 6.58 -0.95
C VAL A 234 -0.21 6.78 -1.38
N SER A 235 0.26 8.03 -1.33
CA SER A 235 1.65 8.34 -1.64
C SER A 235 2.61 7.84 -0.55
N ARG A 236 3.90 7.69 -0.88
CA ARG A 236 4.95 7.36 0.09
C ARG A 236 4.93 8.32 1.30
N GLN A 237 4.77 9.62 1.07
CA GLN A 237 4.68 10.61 2.15
C GLN A 237 3.49 10.37 3.08
N ALA A 238 2.33 9.99 2.53
CA ALA A 238 1.15 9.70 3.34
C ALA A 238 1.31 8.44 4.18
N LEU A 239 2.11 7.46 3.73
CA LEU A 239 2.45 6.28 4.53
C LEU A 239 3.26 6.64 5.78
N GLU A 240 4.08 7.69 5.74
CA GLU A 240 4.90 8.14 6.88
C GLU A 240 4.10 8.91 7.95
N ALA A 241 2.86 9.32 7.63
CA ALA A 241 2.04 10.10 8.54
C ALA A 241 1.65 9.31 9.80
N ARG A 242 1.32 10.01 10.88
CA ARG A 242 0.86 9.41 12.15
C ARG A 242 -0.42 8.58 11.97
N LEU A 243 -1.35 9.08 11.15
CA LEU A 243 -2.62 8.44 10.81
C LEU A 243 -2.76 8.37 9.30
N PHE A 244 -3.58 7.45 8.81
CA PHE A 244 -3.93 7.37 7.40
C PHE A 244 -4.75 8.60 6.96
N PRO A 245 -4.71 8.98 5.67
CA PRO A 245 -5.51 10.09 5.14
C PRO A 245 -7.02 9.89 5.34
N ARG A 246 -7.69 10.90 5.89
CA ARG A 246 -9.13 10.92 6.19
C ARG A 246 -9.82 11.97 5.33
N LYS A 247 -9.76 11.78 4.00
CA LYS A 247 -10.24 12.78 3.04
C LYS A 247 -11.75 13.02 3.20
N VAL A 248 -12.12 14.29 3.29
CA VAL A 248 -13.51 14.76 3.28
C VAL A 248 -13.79 15.43 1.94
N GLN A 249 -14.94 15.14 1.32
CA GLN A 249 -15.30 15.73 0.04
C GLN A 249 -15.40 17.27 0.16
N GLY A 250 -14.68 17.98 -0.69
CA GLY A 250 -14.64 19.45 -0.69
C GLY A 250 -13.73 20.06 0.39
N SER A 251 -12.90 19.25 1.06
CA SER A 251 -11.90 19.72 2.04
C SER A 251 -10.49 19.32 1.61
N ASP A 252 -9.54 20.22 1.83
CA ASP A 252 -8.10 19.96 1.68
C ASP A 252 -7.47 19.37 2.96
N SER A 253 -8.21 19.35 4.08
CA SER A 253 -7.79 18.78 5.35
C SER A 253 -8.44 17.43 5.64
N ASP A 254 -7.74 16.63 6.45
CA ASP A 254 -8.29 15.41 7.03
C ASP A 254 -9.48 15.71 7.95
N GLY A 255 -10.49 14.85 7.90
CA GLY A 255 -11.61 14.86 8.83
C GLY A 255 -11.23 14.40 10.25
N PRO A 256 -12.13 14.65 11.23
CA PRO A 256 -11.92 14.26 12.61
C PRO A 256 -11.84 12.73 12.75
N LEU A 257 -10.97 12.23 13.64
CA LEU A 257 -10.76 10.78 13.80
C LEU A 257 -12.05 10.04 14.20
N GLY A 258 -12.96 10.70 14.92
CA GLY A 258 -14.24 10.12 15.36
C GLY A 258 -15.16 9.65 14.24
N ASP A 259 -14.98 10.09 13.01
CA ASP A 259 -15.75 9.61 11.85
C ASP A 259 -15.19 8.29 11.28
N TRP A 260 -13.93 7.96 11.60
CA TRP A 260 -13.21 6.76 11.13
C TRP A 260 -12.92 5.73 12.23
N ALA A 261 -12.97 6.12 13.49
CA ALA A 261 -12.56 5.28 14.61
C ALA A 261 -13.56 5.28 15.77
N VAL A 262 -13.51 4.22 16.58
CA VAL A 262 -14.29 4.06 17.81
C VAL A 262 -13.33 4.09 19.00
N PHE A 263 -13.41 5.13 19.82
CA PHE A 263 -12.50 5.37 20.95
C PHE A 263 -13.21 6.13 22.08
N SER A 264 -12.55 6.24 23.23
CA SER A 264 -13.07 6.95 24.39
C SER A 264 -12.91 8.46 24.22
N GLN A 265 -14.04 9.17 24.13
CA GLN A 265 -14.06 10.64 23.98
C GLN A 265 -13.96 11.32 25.35
N VAL A 266 -13.03 12.27 25.49
CA VAL A 266 -12.75 12.95 26.78
C VAL A 266 -13.65 14.19 27.01
N ALA A 267 -14.30 14.73 25.97
CA ALA A 267 -15.20 15.89 26.08
C ALA A 267 -16.33 15.88 25.03
N GLY A 268 -17.55 16.28 25.42
CA GLY A 268 -18.68 16.51 24.50
C GLY A 268 -19.40 15.26 23.96
N GLY A 269 -19.06 14.06 24.45
CA GLY A 269 -19.70 12.81 24.04
C GLY A 269 -21.17 12.70 24.46
N THR A 270 -21.92 11.80 23.82
CA THR A 270 -23.37 11.58 23.99
C THR A 270 -23.82 11.09 25.38
N GLY A 271 -22.92 11.05 26.37
CA GLY A 271 -23.14 10.44 27.69
C GLY A 271 -23.15 8.90 27.67
N GLN A 272 -22.97 8.27 26.51
CA GLN A 272 -22.81 6.81 26.42
C GLN A 272 -21.37 6.42 26.76
N GLY A 273 -21.20 5.49 27.71
CA GLY A 273 -19.89 4.94 28.05
C GLY A 273 -19.22 4.27 26.84
N ALA A 274 -17.89 4.30 26.82
CA ALA A 274 -17.08 3.66 25.81
C ALA A 274 -17.45 2.16 25.68
N ARG A 275 -17.75 1.71 24.47
CA ARG A 275 -18.17 0.32 24.19
C ARG A 275 -17.76 -0.11 22.79
N LEU A 276 -17.69 -1.42 22.59
CA LEU A 276 -17.59 -2.03 21.25
C LEU A 276 -18.81 -1.65 20.41
N LEU A 277 -18.57 -1.45 19.12
CA LEU A 277 -19.60 -1.19 18.14
C LEU A 277 -19.61 -2.29 17.06
N PRO A 278 -20.76 -2.57 16.44
CA PRO A 278 -20.83 -3.44 15.28
C PRO A 278 -19.87 -2.98 14.18
N ILE A 279 -19.27 -3.92 13.47
CA ILE A 279 -18.34 -3.62 12.38
C ILE A 279 -18.96 -2.71 11.31
N GLY A 280 -18.15 -1.84 10.72
CA GLY A 280 -18.54 -1.03 9.55
C GLY A 280 -19.47 0.14 9.83
N LEU A 281 -19.52 0.64 11.06
CA LEU A 281 -20.28 1.85 11.42
C LEU A 281 -19.51 3.16 11.19
N LYS A 282 -18.18 3.10 11.10
CA LYS A 282 -17.31 4.25 10.79
C LYS A 282 -16.90 4.27 9.32
N ASN A 283 -16.25 5.34 8.88
CA ASN A 283 -15.70 5.44 7.53
C ASN A 283 -14.45 4.55 7.38
N PRO A 284 -14.22 3.96 6.20
CA PRO A 284 -13.04 3.15 5.96
C PRO A 284 -11.78 4.01 5.73
N ASN A 285 -10.62 3.38 5.89
CA ASN A 285 -9.34 3.93 5.43
C ASN A 285 -9.27 3.92 3.87
N PRO A 286 -8.20 4.47 3.26
CA PRO A 286 -8.08 4.54 1.79
C PRO A 286 -8.14 3.21 1.03
N LEU A 287 -7.91 2.06 1.68
CA LEU A 287 -8.03 0.73 1.08
C LEU A 287 -9.42 0.11 1.23
N GLY A 288 -10.35 0.79 1.91
CA GLY A 288 -11.67 0.23 2.21
C GLY A 288 -11.69 -0.62 3.49
N LEU A 289 -10.66 -0.55 4.34
CA LEU A 289 -10.63 -1.25 5.63
C LEU A 289 -11.36 -0.44 6.69
N PHE A 290 -12.20 -1.12 7.47
CA PHE A 290 -12.95 -0.52 8.56
C PHE A 290 -12.34 -0.88 9.90
N ASP A 291 -12.58 -0.02 10.89
CA ASP A 291 -12.27 -0.28 12.30
C ASP A 291 -10.77 -0.57 12.55
N VAL A 292 -9.89 -0.09 11.66
CA VAL A 292 -8.42 -0.24 11.75
C VAL A 292 -7.83 0.49 12.96
N ILE A 293 -8.49 1.58 13.39
CA ILE A 293 -8.14 2.33 14.58
C ILE A 293 -9.34 2.32 15.52
N GLY A 294 -9.12 1.93 16.77
CA GLY A 294 -10.17 1.81 17.77
C GLY A 294 -10.99 0.52 17.64
N ASN A 295 -12.23 0.55 18.10
CA ASN A 295 -13.12 -0.62 18.26
C ASN A 295 -12.44 -1.75 19.05
N ALA A 296 -11.97 -2.83 18.44
CA ALA A 296 -11.11 -3.82 19.09
C ALA A 296 -9.65 -3.70 18.63
N ALA A 297 -8.72 -3.80 19.58
CA ALA A 297 -7.31 -3.94 19.25
C ALA A 297 -7.07 -5.30 18.59
N GLU A 298 -6.15 -5.37 17.63
CA GLU A 298 -6.05 -6.54 16.77
C GLU A 298 -4.73 -7.28 16.93
N MET A 299 -4.82 -8.58 17.21
CA MET A 299 -3.66 -9.47 17.24
C MET A 299 -3.03 -9.61 15.85
N VAL A 300 -1.70 -9.60 15.81
CA VAL A 300 -0.91 -9.91 14.60
C VAL A 300 -0.02 -11.13 14.82
N GLN A 301 0.60 -11.61 13.74
CA GLN A 301 1.24 -12.91 13.72
C GLN A 301 2.46 -13.00 14.65
N GLU A 302 3.26 -11.94 14.75
CA GLU A 302 4.58 -11.95 15.37
C GLU A 302 4.58 -11.80 16.90
N SER A 303 5.64 -12.34 17.51
CA SER A 303 6.03 -11.97 18.87
C SER A 303 6.54 -10.54 18.93
N PHE A 304 6.33 -9.90 20.07
CA PHE A 304 6.78 -8.55 20.33
C PHE A 304 8.32 -8.49 20.39
N GLN A 305 8.87 -7.48 19.73
CA GLN A 305 10.29 -7.16 19.77
C GLN A 305 10.40 -5.64 19.90
N LEU A 306 11.21 -5.16 20.86
CA LEU A 306 11.51 -3.74 20.98
C LEU A 306 12.14 -3.19 19.70
N VAL A 307 11.98 -1.88 19.49
CA VAL A 307 12.65 -1.13 18.46
C VAL A 307 14.02 -0.70 19.00
N HIS A 308 15.06 -1.02 18.25
CA HIS A 308 16.45 -0.66 18.55
C HIS A 308 17.12 -0.12 17.29
N ALA A 309 17.52 1.16 17.31
CA ALA A 309 18.23 1.81 16.20
C ALA A 309 17.57 1.62 14.82
N GLY A 310 16.25 1.77 14.73
CA GLY A 310 15.52 1.66 13.47
C GLY A 310 15.27 0.23 12.97
N ARG A 311 15.49 -0.80 13.79
CA ARG A 311 15.15 -2.20 13.50
C ARG A 311 14.51 -2.88 14.71
N ARG A 312 13.96 -4.09 14.53
CA ARG A 312 13.57 -4.95 15.66
C ARG A 312 14.80 -5.49 16.40
N GLN A 313 14.77 -5.51 17.73
CA GLN A 313 15.78 -6.15 18.56
C GLN A 313 15.74 -7.67 18.43
N GLY A 314 16.78 -8.37 18.92
CA GLY A 314 16.87 -9.83 18.80
C GLY A 314 16.00 -10.66 19.76
N SER A 315 15.48 -10.07 20.84
CA SER A 315 14.69 -10.79 21.84
C SER A 315 13.20 -10.78 21.55
N TYR A 316 12.56 -11.94 21.66
CA TYR A 316 11.13 -12.16 21.47
C TYR A 316 10.40 -12.14 22.81
N GLY A 317 9.33 -11.36 22.88
CA GLY A 317 8.46 -11.22 24.05
C GLY A 317 7.08 -11.84 23.85
N GLY A 318 6.06 -11.18 24.38
CA GLY A 318 4.65 -11.54 24.24
C GLY A 318 4.13 -11.43 22.81
N PHE A 319 2.82 -11.36 22.61
CA PHE A 319 2.25 -11.12 21.28
C PHE A 319 1.97 -9.64 21.04
N VAL A 320 2.04 -9.22 19.78
CA VAL A 320 1.77 -7.84 19.36
C VAL A 320 0.28 -7.65 19.14
N VAL A 321 -0.26 -6.52 19.60
CA VAL A 321 -1.55 -6.00 19.14
C VAL A 321 -1.42 -4.60 18.54
N LYS A 322 -2.30 -4.30 17.58
CA LYS A 322 -2.30 -3.08 16.76
C LYS A 322 -3.65 -2.36 16.83
N GLY A 323 -3.72 -1.14 16.29
CA GLY A 323 -4.98 -0.39 16.08
C GLY A 323 -5.55 0.35 17.29
N GLY A 324 -5.22 -0.09 18.51
CA GLY A 324 -5.88 0.44 19.71
C GLY A 324 -7.33 -0.04 19.81
N ASN A 325 -8.08 0.44 20.81
CA ASN A 325 -9.43 -0.08 21.10
C ASN A 325 -10.36 1.02 21.61
N TYR A 326 -11.63 0.67 21.81
CA TYR A 326 -12.68 1.60 22.22
C TYR A 326 -12.45 2.32 23.57
N LEU A 327 -11.56 1.83 24.45
CA LEU A 327 -11.20 2.48 25.71
C LEU A 327 -10.04 3.48 25.57
N GLU A 328 -9.38 3.55 24.42
CA GLU A 328 -8.26 4.47 24.19
C GLU A 328 -8.71 5.91 24.00
N GLY A 329 -7.86 6.86 24.38
CA GLY A 329 -8.06 8.27 24.07
C GLY A 329 -7.55 8.61 22.67
N GLU A 330 -8.13 9.61 22.03
CA GLU A 330 -7.76 10.05 20.67
C GLU A 330 -6.26 10.29 20.48
N LEU A 331 -5.61 10.93 21.46
CA LEU A 331 -4.20 11.34 21.36
C LEU A 331 -3.21 10.16 21.38
N THR A 332 -3.63 8.99 21.89
CA THR A 332 -2.78 7.79 21.96
C THR A 332 -2.88 6.91 20.71
N LEU A 333 -3.87 7.15 19.85
CA LEU A 333 -4.17 6.34 18.68
C LEU A 333 -3.37 6.79 17.45
N PHE A 334 -2.68 5.84 16.82
CA PHE A 334 -1.96 6.03 15.56
C PHE A 334 -1.70 4.66 14.90
N THR A 335 -1.48 4.64 13.58
CA THR A 335 -1.33 3.38 12.82
C THR A 335 -0.09 2.58 13.22
N GLY A 336 0.99 3.29 13.60
CA GLY A 336 2.22 2.69 14.10
C GLY A 336 2.16 2.13 15.52
N MET A 337 1.06 2.32 16.26
CA MET A 337 0.94 1.93 17.67
C MET A 337 1.10 0.43 17.84
N ARG A 338 1.83 0.03 18.89
CA ARG A 338 2.03 -1.37 19.29
C ARG A 338 1.75 -1.52 20.78
N ARG A 339 1.16 -2.64 21.16
CA ARG A 339 1.19 -3.12 22.55
C ARG A 339 1.65 -4.55 22.60
N GLU A 340 2.23 -4.88 23.74
CA GLU A 340 2.65 -6.22 24.10
C GLU A 340 1.69 -6.77 25.16
N TYR A 341 1.22 -7.99 24.96
CA TYR A 341 0.52 -8.76 25.98
C TYR A 341 1.20 -10.12 26.17
N PRO A 342 1.26 -10.65 27.41
CA PRO A 342 1.80 -11.98 27.65
C PRO A 342 0.88 -13.04 27.02
N LEU A 343 1.42 -14.22 26.67
CA LEU A 343 0.59 -15.32 26.16
C LEU A 343 -0.27 -15.97 27.27
N PHE A 344 0.22 -15.95 28.50
CA PHE A 344 -0.42 -16.57 29.66
C PHE A 344 -0.51 -15.58 30.82
N ALA A 345 -1.58 -15.68 31.60
CA ALA A 345 -1.72 -15.00 32.88
C ALA A 345 -0.89 -15.72 33.97
N ALA A 346 -0.76 -15.07 35.13
CA ALA A 346 0.03 -15.60 36.25
C ALA A 346 -0.50 -16.93 36.82
N ASP A 347 -1.78 -17.24 36.61
CA ASP A 347 -2.43 -18.49 37.02
C ASP A 347 -2.26 -19.64 35.98
N GLY A 348 -1.54 -19.38 34.88
CA GLY A 348 -1.30 -20.33 33.80
C GLY A 348 -2.42 -20.40 32.76
N SER A 349 -3.51 -19.65 32.93
CA SER A 349 -4.54 -19.55 31.89
C SER A 349 -4.05 -18.72 30.69
N GLU A 350 -4.61 -18.99 29.51
CA GLU A 350 -4.30 -18.19 28.32
C GLU A 350 -4.77 -16.74 28.51
N GLN A 351 -3.92 -15.78 28.14
CA GLN A 351 -4.22 -14.36 28.32
C GLN A 351 -5.39 -13.92 27.43
N ARG A 352 -6.40 -13.33 28.06
CA ARG A 352 -7.60 -12.78 27.41
C ARG A 352 -7.90 -11.39 27.95
N ASN A 353 -8.49 -10.52 27.15
CA ASN A 353 -8.98 -9.23 27.63
C ASN A 353 -10.24 -8.78 26.86
N ALA A 354 -10.95 -7.79 27.40
CA ALA A 354 -12.24 -7.34 26.85
C ALA A 354 -12.14 -6.47 25.59
N THR A 355 -10.92 -6.09 25.16
CA THR A 355 -10.69 -5.10 24.12
C THR A 355 -9.90 -5.64 22.92
N THR A 356 -9.36 -6.85 23.00
CA THR A 356 -8.53 -7.45 21.96
C THR A 356 -9.31 -8.50 21.19
N GLY A 357 -9.41 -8.25 19.88
CA GLY A 357 -9.89 -9.17 18.86
C GLY A 357 -8.81 -9.41 17.81
N PHE A 358 -9.24 -9.67 16.59
CA PHE A 358 -8.34 -9.90 15.45
C PHE A 358 -9.06 -9.70 14.13
N ARG A 359 -8.29 -9.47 13.07
CA ARG A 359 -8.70 -9.74 11.70
C ARG A 359 -7.80 -10.80 11.10
N VAL A 360 -8.19 -11.32 9.94
CA VAL A 360 -7.44 -12.37 9.25
C VAL A 360 -6.76 -11.86 7.99
N ALA A 361 -5.76 -12.60 7.52
CA ALA A 361 -5.12 -12.44 6.23
C ALA A 361 -5.05 -13.80 5.52
N LEU A 362 -4.74 -13.77 4.22
CA LEU A 362 -4.44 -14.98 3.45
C LEU A 362 -2.94 -15.14 3.29
N GLY A 363 -2.45 -16.35 3.54
CA GLY A 363 -1.09 -16.78 3.26
C GLY A 363 -1.06 -17.97 2.31
N ALA A 364 0.11 -18.26 1.77
CA ALA A 364 0.45 -19.48 1.05
C ALA A 364 1.89 -19.88 1.41
N LEU A 365 2.32 -21.06 0.94
CA LEU A 365 3.73 -21.44 0.99
C LEU A 365 4.56 -20.41 0.21
N SER A 366 5.67 -19.94 0.80
CA SER A 366 6.55 -18.97 0.16
C SER A 366 7.39 -19.57 -0.98
N ALA A 367 7.64 -20.88 -0.93
CA ALA A 367 8.43 -21.61 -1.92
C ALA A 367 7.72 -22.92 -2.35
N PRO A 368 6.58 -22.82 -3.05
CA PRO A 368 5.93 -24.00 -3.61
C PRO A 368 6.82 -24.62 -4.71
N ARG A 369 6.66 -25.92 -4.97
CA ARG A 369 7.51 -26.67 -5.90
C ARG A 369 7.52 -26.05 -7.30
N SER A 370 6.36 -25.59 -7.75
CA SER A 370 6.16 -24.90 -9.02
C SER A 370 6.95 -23.59 -9.18
N ARG A 371 7.35 -22.92 -8.09
CA ARG A 371 8.13 -21.67 -8.12
C ARG A 371 9.60 -21.87 -7.81
N TYR A 372 10.05 -23.07 -7.49
CA TYR A 372 11.42 -23.28 -7.04
C TYR A 372 12.46 -22.87 -8.10
N GLU A 373 12.19 -23.15 -9.38
CA GLU A 373 13.04 -22.73 -10.50
C GLU A 373 13.08 -21.20 -10.64
N GLU A 374 11.91 -20.53 -10.64
CA GLU A 374 11.83 -19.05 -10.67
C GLU A 374 12.58 -18.42 -9.48
N LEU A 375 12.39 -18.95 -8.26
CA LEU A 375 13.05 -18.45 -7.05
C LEU A 375 14.57 -18.65 -7.14
N PHE A 376 15.01 -19.81 -7.62
CA PHE A 376 16.43 -20.11 -7.78
C PHE A 376 17.09 -19.20 -8.82
N GLU A 377 16.43 -18.99 -9.97
CA GLU A 377 16.90 -18.06 -11.00
C GLU A 377 16.97 -16.61 -10.47
N GLN A 378 15.94 -16.15 -9.75
CA GLN A 378 15.94 -14.83 -9.12
C GLN A 378 17.10 -14.69 -8.12
N TRP A 379 17.27 -15.67 -7.23
CA TRP A 379 18.36 -15.70 -6.26
C TRP A 379 19.74 -15.74 -6.94
N GLN A 380 19.90 -16.46 -8.06
CA GLN A 380 21.14 -16.47 -8.83
C GLN A 380 21.45 -15.13 -9.50
N GLN A 381 20.44 -14.32 -9.79
CA GLN A 381 20.61 -12.96 -10.33
C GLN A 381 20.87 -11.93 -9.22
N GLU A 382 20.55 -12.23 -7.97
CA GLU A 382 20.89 -11.36 -6.84
C GLU A 382 22.40 -11.28 -6.63
N GLY A 383 22.87 -10.08 -6.24
CA GLY A 383 24.28 -9.84 -5.99
C GLY A 383 25.17 -9.84 -7.24
N ARG A 384 24.60 -9.84 -8.46
CA ARG A 384 25.36 -9.67 -9.72
C ARG A 384 25.74 -8.21 -9.97
N LEU A 385 27.01 -7.98 -10.26
CA LEU A 385 27.55 -6.66 -10.61
C LEU A 385 27.05 -6.18 -11.97
N ALA A 386 26.88 -7.08 -12.93
CA ALA A 386 26.28 -6.78 -14.24
C ALA A 386 24.83 -6.28 -14.11
N GLY A 387 24.14 -6.58 -13.00
CA GLY A 387 22.82 -6.01 -12.71
C GLY A 387 22.85 -4.53 -12.31
N LEU A 388 24.00 -3.98 -11.93
CA LEU A 388 24.15 -2.60 -11.44
C LEU A 388 24.51 -1.59 -12.53
N THR A 389 25.12 -2.04 -13.62
CA THR A 389 25.66 -1.19 -14.70
C THR A 389 25.66 -1.92 -16.04
N ASP A 390 25.38 -1.18 -17.11
CA ASP A 390 25.46 -1.70 -18.48
C ASP A 390 26.93 -1.78 -18.98
N GLU A 391 27.91 -1.35 -18.16
CA GLU A 391 29.34 -1.35 -18.49
C GLU A 391 30.04 -2.69 -18.26
N ILE A 392 29.42 -3.59 -17.50
CA ILE A 392 29.96 -4.92 -17.18
C ILE A 392 29.10 -5.95 -17.88
N GLU A 393 29.68 -6.70 -18.82
CA GLU A 393 29.00 -7.83 -19.44
C GLU A 393 28.90 -8.99 -18.45
N ALA A 394 27.89 -9.85 -18.60
CA ALA A 394 27.69 -11.00 -17.71
C ALA A 394 28.93 -11.90 -17.63
N ALA A 395 29.63 -12.11 -18.75
CA ALA A 395 30.85 -12.92 -18.80
C ALA A 395 32.03 -12.32 -17.99
N GLU A 396 32.01 -11.02 -17.74
CA GLU A 396 33.04 -10.30 -16.97
C GLU A 396 32.63 -10.11 -15.50
N ASP A 397 31.44 -10.55 -15.10
CA ASP A 397 30.95 -10.39 -13.73
C ASP A 397 31.82 -11.17 -12.74
N PRO A 398 32.51 -10.48 -11.79
CA PRO A 398 33.39 -11.15 -10.82
C PRO A 398 32.68 -12.20 -9.96
N THR A 399 31.38 -12.01 -9.65
CA THR A 399 30.62 -12.99 -8.88
C THR A 399 30.30 -14.24 -9.71
N GLN A 400 30.11 -14.10 -11.02
CA GLN A 400 29.89 -15.22 -11.92
C GLN A 400 31.20 -15.99 -12.15
N LEU A 401 32.31 -15.26 -12.32
CA LEU A 401 33.64 -15.87 -12.37
C LEU A 401 33.93 -16.64 -11.09
N LEU A 402 33.65 -16.09 -9.90
CA LEU A 402 33.82 -16.79 -8.63
C LEU A 402 32.94 -18.03 -8.52
N ASP A 403 31.67 -17.98 -8.93
CA ASP A 403 30.80 -19.17 -8.96
C ASP A 403 31.42 -20.29 -9.83
N SER A 404 31.97 -19.94 -11.00
CA SER A 404 32.62 -20.91 -11.89
C SER A 404 33.91 -21.51 -11.30
N LEU A 405 34.71 -20.70 -10.59
CA LEU A 405 35.92 -21.15 -9.90
C LEU A 405 35.59 -22.05 -8.71
N ILE A 406 34.54 -21.74 -7.95
CA ILE A 406 34.05 -22.59 -6.86
C ILE A 406 33.61 -23.95 -7.41
N ALA A 407 32.82 -23.95 -8.47
CA ALA A 407 32.29 -25.17 -9.09
C ALA A 407 33.37 -26.06 -9.71
N SER A 408 34.45 -25.47 -10.24
CA SER A 408 35.55 -26.19 -10.88
C SER A 408 36.68 -26.60 -9.93
N SER A 409 36.76 -25.99 -8.75
CA SER A 409 37.76 -26.36 -7.73
C SER A 409 37.46 -27.73 -7.14
N THR A 410 38.48 -28.56 -6.92
CA THR A 410 38.37 -29.86 -6.24
C THR A 410 38.89 -29.81 -4.79
N ASP A 411 39.44 -28.68 -4.33
CA ASP A 411 39.94 -28.50 -2.96
C ASP A 411 38.82 -27.94 -2.07
N PRO A 412 38.33 -28.70 -1.06
CA PRO A 412 37.26 -28.26 -0.17
C PRO A 412 37.59 -26.97 0.62
N ASN A 413 38.86 -26.77 0.99
CA ASN A 413 39.26 -25.57 1.74
C ASN A 413 39.26 -24.33 0.85
N LEU A 414 39.75 -24.46 -0.39
CA LEU A 414 39.71 -23.38 -1.37
C LEU A 414 38.27 -23.04 -1.76
N GLN A 415 37.43 -24.06 -1.99
CA GLN A 415 36.00 -23.90 -2.24
C GLN A 415 35.33 -23.09 -1.12
N ALA A 416 35.52 -23.47 0.14
CA ALA A 416 34.91 -22.77 1.28
C ALA A 416 35.36 -21.31 1.40
N ARG A 417 36.64 -21.02 1.12
CA ARG A 417 37.19 -19.65 1.14
C ARG A 417 36.63 -18.79 0.01
N LEU A 418 36.62 -19.31 -1.22
CA LEU A 418 36.06 -18.61 -2.38
C LEU A 418 34.56 -18.38 -2.22
N ALA A 419 33.82 -19.38 -1.70
CA ALA A 419 32.40 -19.25 -1.39
C ALA A 419 32.15 -18.12 -0.40
N ARG A 420 32.93 -18.03 0.70
CA ARG A 420 32.81 -16.91 1.64
C ARG A 420 33.05 -15.55 1.00
N VAL A 421 34.10 -15.41 0.19
CA VAL A 421 34.41 -14.14 -0.50
C VAL A 421 33.29 -13.77 -1.47
N ASN A 422 32.78 -14.75 -2.22
CA ASN A 422 31.70 -14.55 -3.16
C ASN A 422 30.39 -14.12 -2.47
N GLU A 423 30.04 -14.76 -1.34
CA GLU A 423 28.87 -14.36 -0.54
C GLU A 423 29.02 -12.94 0.05
N GLU A 424 30.21 -12.59 0.57
CA GLU A 424 30.48 -11.23 1.05
C GLU A 424 30.40 -10.20 -0.09
N LEU A 425 30.89 -10.53 -1.29
CA LEU A 425 30.80 -9.69 -2.48
C LEU A 425 29.34 -9.52 -2.93
N LYS A 426 28.60 -10.62 -3.12
CA LYS A 426 27.17 -10.59 -3.49
C LYS A 426 26.36 -9.76 -2.50
N ARG A 427 26.61 -9.91 -1.20
CA ARG A 427 25.96 -9.09 -0.16
C ARG A 427 26.24 -7.59 -0.32
N ASN A 428 27.49 -7.20 -0.56
CA ASN A 428 27.84 -5.80 -0.79
C ASN A 428 27.21 -5.26 -2.07
N VAL A 429 27.19 -6.05 -3.14
CA VAL A 429 26.53 -5.70 -4.41
C VAL A 429 25.04 -5.48 -4.21
N SER A 430 24.36 -6.36 -3.46
CA SER A 430 22.94 -6.20 -3.14
C SER A 430 22.65 -4.94 -2.31
N LEU A 431 23.53 -4.56 -1.38
CA LEU A 431 23.40 -3.29 -0.64
C LEU A 431 23.54 -2.07 -1.56
N ILE A 432 24.49 -2.10 -2.49
CA ILE A 432 24.68 -1.04 -3.49
C ILE A 432 23.49 -1.00 -4.45
N ALA A 433 22.95 -2.15 -4.86
CA ALA A 433 21.77 -2.26 -5.72
C ALA A 433 20.60 -1.46 -5.15
N ARG A 434 20.29 -1.67 -3.87
CA ARG A 434 19.20 -0.97 -3.17
C ARG A 434 19.39 0.55 -3.17
N GLN A 435 20.59 1.02 -2.83
CA GLN A 435 20.89 2.45 -2.83
C GLN A 435 20.75 3.06 -4.24
N ARG A 436 21.17 2.33 -5.28
CA ARG A 436 21.04 2.77 -6.67
C ARG A 436 19.59 2.80 -7.12
N GLU A 437 18.79 1.82 -6.75
CA GLU A 437 17.35 1.79 -7.03
C GLU A 437 16.63 3.00 -6.43
N GLU A 438 16.87 3.32 -5.14
CA GLU A 438 16.29 4.51 -4.52
C GLU A 438 16.76 5.82 -5.17
N ALA A 439 18.06 5.92 -5.48
CA ALA A 439 18.62 7.09 -6.14
C ALA A 439 18.04 7.31 -7.54
N ALA A 440 17.81 6.24 -8.30
CA ALA A 440 17.17 6.29 -9.62
C ALA A 440 15.71 6.77 -9.52
N GLY A 441 14.94 6.26 -8.56
CA GLY A 441 13.57 6.76 -8.31
C GLY A 441 13.54 8.24 -7.97
N ASN A 442 14.41 8.68 -7.06
CA ASN A 442 14.54 10.10 -6.69
C ASN A 442 14.98 10.99 -7.87
N LEU A 443 15.91 10.49 -8.71
CA LEU A 443 16.35 11.18 -9.92
C LEU A 443 15.18 11.39 -10.89
N ILE A 444 14.36 10.37 -11.14
CA ILE A 444 13.19 10.46 -12.02
C ILE A 444 12.19 11.50 -11.49
N GLN A 445 11.88 11.47 -10.18
CA GLN A 445 10.99 12.45 -9.56
C GLN A 445 11.54 13.87 -9.65
N SER A 446 12.83 14.04 -9.35
CA SER A 446 13.52 15.34 -9.42
C SER A 446 13.53 15.88 -10.86
N ALA A 447 13.88 15.06 -11.85
CA ALA A 447 13.91 15.46 -13.25
C ALA A 447 12.51 15.83 -13.78
N ALA A 448 11.46 15.14 -13.32
CA ALA A 448 10.08 15.51 -13.66
C ALA A 448 9.70 16.90 -13.12
N LEU A 449 10.13 17.23 -11.89
CA LEU A 449 9.93 18.56 -11.30
C LEU A 449 10.74 19.65 -12.03
N VAL A 450 11.98 19.36 -12.43
CA VAL A 450 12.79 20.29 -13.23
C VAL A 450 12.15 20.54 -14.60
N ALA A 451 11.66 19.50 -15.27
CA ALA A 451 10.92 19.63 -16.52
C ALA A 451 9.66 20.48 -16.38
N GLU A 452 8.90 20.30 -15.28
CA GLU A 452 7.74 21.14 -14.98
C GLU A 452 8.15 22.60 -14.71
N THR A 453 9.31 22.81 -14.08
CA THR A 453 9.89 24.13 -13.82
C THR A 453 10.28 24.84 -15.11
N VAL A 454 10.87 24.13 -16.07
CA VAL A 454 11.16 24.64 -17.43
C VAL A 454 9.88 25.11 -18.10
N ASN A 455 8.81 24.32 -18.03
CA ASN A 455 7.50 24.68 -18.58
C ASN A 455 6.93 25.94 -17.91
N ASN A 456 6.99 26.02 -16.57
CA ASN A 456 6.53 27.19 -15.81
C ASN A 456 7.30 28.46 -16.17
N TYR A 457 8.63 28.38 -16.34
CA TYR A 457 9.42 29.51 -16.83
C TYR A 457 9.03 29.91 -18.24
N ASN A 458 8.76 28.97 -19.13
CA ASN A 458 8.31 29.27 -20.49
C ASN A 458 6.94 29.96 -20.53
N ILE A 459 5.98 29.52 -19.71
CA ILE A 459 4.68 30.18 -19.57
C ILE A 459 4.86 31.63 -19.07
N ARG A 460 5.67 31.82 -18.03
CA ARG A 460 5.98 33.16 -17.49
C ARG A 460 6.64 34.04 -18.54
N LEU A 461 7.62 33.52 -19.28
CA LEU A 461 8.29 34.24 -20.37
C LEU A 461 7.32 34.64 -21.48
N THR A 462 6.38 33.76 -21.83
CA THR A 462 5.35 34.04 -22.83
C THR A 462 4.44 35.18 -22.39
N ASN A 463 3.98 35.18 -21.14
CA ASN A 463 3.19 36.28 -20.58
C ASN A 463 3.99 37.59 -20.54
N LEU A 464 5.23 37.56 -20.05
CA LEU A 464 6.08 38.76 -20.01
C LEU A 464 6.33 39.36 -21.41
N LYS A 465 6.50 38.51 -22.44
CA LYS A 465 6.63 38.98 -23.84
C LYS A 465 5.35 39.67 -24.30
N LYS A 466 4.18 39.09 -24.00
CA LYS A 466 2.88 39.69 -24.30
C LYS A 466 2.69 41.03 -23.60
N ASP A 467 3.01 41.12 -22.32
CA ASP A 467 2.88 42.34 -21.52
C ASP A 467 3.82 43.44 -22.02
N ARG A 468 5.06 43.08 -22.41
CA ARG A 468 6.00 43.99 -23.08
C ARG A 468 5.42 44.52 -24.39
N ASP A 469 4.86 43.66 -25.22
CA ASP A 469 4.32 44.05 -26.53
C ASP A 469 3.10 44.98 -26.36
N GLN A 470 2.29 44.76 -25.33
CA GLN A 470 1.20 45.67 -24.94
C GLN A 470 1.73 47.03 -24.44
N ALA A 471 2.75 47.05 -23.59
CA ALA A 471 3.36 48.29 -23.11
C ALA A 471 3.95 49.11 -24.26
N ARG A 472 4.63 48.45 -25.21
CA ARG A 472 5.12 49.09 -26.45
C ARG A 472 4.00 49.65 -27.30
N ALA A 473 2.89 48.90 -27.46
CA ALA A 473 1.71 49.39 -28.18
C ALA A 473 1.05 50.59 -27.50
N ALA A 474 1.14 50.68 -26.17
CA ALA A 474 0.66 51.82 -25.37
C ALA A 474 1.66 52.99 -25.28
N GLN A 475 2.81 52.91 -25.97
CA GLN A 475 3.90 53.89 -25.91
C GLN A 475 4.50 54.09 -24.49
N ASP A 476 4.38 53.11 -23.61
CA ASP A 476 4.99 53.10 -22.28
C ASP A 476 6.37 52.42 -22.32
N GLU A 477 7.37 53.17 -22.78
CA GLU A 477 8.76 52.70 -22.92
C GLU A 477 9.42 52.33 -21.58
N ALA A 478 9.04 53.01 -20.49
CA ALA A 478 9.59 52.73 -19.17
C ALA A 478 9.18 51.31 -18.70
N THR A 479 7.90 50.99 -18.82
CA THR A 479 7.37 49.66 -18.48
C THR A 479 7.86 48.58 -19.45
N ALA A 480 7.94 48.89 -20.76
CA ALA A 480 8.50 47.96 -21.74
C ALA A 480 9.94 47.54 -21.39
N LYS A 481 10.78 48.49 -20.97
CA LYS A 481 12.17 48.22 -20.57
C LYS A 481 12.28 47.39 -19.28
N LEU A 482 11.35 47.57 -18.34
CA LEU A 482 11.26 46.71 -17.15
C LEU A 482 10.95 45.26 -17.54
N TYR A 483 9.99 45.05 -18.46
CA TYR A 483 9.68 43.71 -18.96
C TYR A 483 10.82 43.09 -19.74
N GLU A 484 11.59 43.84 -20.54
CA GLU A 484 12.80 43.34 -21.21
C GLU A 484 13.82 42.78 -20.23
N THR A 485 14.08 43.50 -19.14
CA THR A 485 14.98 43.05 -18.07
C THR A 485 14.44 41.77 -17.41
N ALA A 486 13.14 41.72 -17.13
CA ALA A 486 12.51 40.52 -16.56
C ALA A 486 12.56 39.31 -17.53
N ILE A 487 12.39 39.53 -18.83
CA ILE A 487 12.51 38.50 -19.87
C ILE A 487 13.94 37.97 -19.95
N ALA A 488 14.96 38.83 -19.90
CA ALA A 488 16.36 38.40 -19.91
C ALA A 488 16.68 37.51 -18.69
N ASN A 489 16.26 37.92 -17.50
CA ASN A 489 16.43 37.13 -16.28
C ASN A 489 15.67 35.80 -16.35
N GLY A 490 14.43 35.81 -16.84
CA GLY A 490 13.63 34.59 -17.00
C GLY A 490 14.21 33.63 -18.05
N ARG A 491 14.83 34.15 -19.11
CA ARG A 491 15.54 33.33 -20.11
C ARG A 491 16.75 32.64 -19.50
N SER A 492 17.56 33.37 -18.74
CA SER A 492 18.71 32.79 -18.01
C SER A 492 18.27 31.71 -17.02
N ALA A 493 17.18 31.95 -16.28
CA ALA A 493 16.60 30.93 -15.39
C ALA A 493 16.11 29.68 -16.12
N LEU A 494 15.46 29.84 -17.29
CA LEU A 494 15.03 28.73 -18.13
C LEU A 494 16.21 27.93 -18.67
N GLU A 495 17.24 28.61 -19.19
CA GLU A 495 18.47 27.98 -19.69
C GLU A 495 19.19 27.21 -18.56
N GLY A 496 19.24 27.77 -17.34
CA GLY A 496 19.79 27.09 -16.16
C GLY A 496 19.00 25.84 -15.76
N ALA A 497 17.67 25.91 -15.74
CA ALA A 497 16.83 24.73 -15.45
C ALA A 497 16.95 23.64 -16.53
N LEU A 498 17.06 24.04 -17.80
CA LEU A 498 17.30 23.13 -18.91
C LEU A 498 18.66 22.44 -18.80
N ALA A 499 19.72 23.16 -18.42
CA ALA A 499 21.04 22.59 -18.19
C ALA A 499 21.01 21.51 -17.08
N ILE A 500 20.34 21.80 -15.95
CA ILE A 500 20.15 20.83 -14.86
C ILE A 500 19.40 19.59 -15.36
N TYR A 501 18.38 19.76 -16.20
CA TYR A 501 17.65 18.63 -16.78
C TYR A 501 18.55 17.76 -17.67
N ILE A 502 19.38 18.37 -18.50
CA ILE A 502 20.33 17.66 -19.37
C ILE A 502 21.41 16.94 -18.55
N ASP A 503 21.93 17.55 -17.50
CA ASP A 503 22.88 16.91 -16.58
C ASP A 503 22.25 15.67 -15.90
N ASN A 504 20.97 15.76 -15.56
CA ASN A 504 20.22 14.62 -15.03
C ASN A 504 20.06 13.48 -16.06
N LEU A 505 20.04 13.75 -17.37
CA LEU A 505 20.06 12.71 -18.40
C LEU A 505 21.36 11.90 -18.33
N ALA A 506 22.50 12.59 -18.22
CA ALA A 506 23.80 11.95 -18.08
C ALA A 506 23.87 11.11 -16.79
N ASN A 507 23.36 11.63 -15.67
CA ASN A 507 23.25 10.87 -14.42
C ASN A 507 22.33 9.64 -14.57
N GLY A 508 21.23 9.76 -15.33
CA GLY A 508 20.32 8.66 -15.63
C GLY A 508 21.01 7.51 -16.36
N THR A 509 21.97 7.80 -17.24
CA THR A 509 22.73 6.76 -17.96
C THR A 509 23.69 5.95 -17.09
N ARG A 510 23.92 6.36 -15.84
CA ARG A 510 24.71 5.57 -14.87
C ARG A 510 23.95 4.35 -14.35
N TYR A 511 22.64 4.28 -14.54
CA TYR A 511 21.82 3.15 -14.13
C TYR A 511 21.49 2.30 -15.35
N THR A 512 21.31 0.99 -15.16
CA THR A 512 20.86 0.09 -16.23
C THR A 512 19.46 0.48 -16.70
N ASP A 513 19.09 0.09 -17.92
CA ASP A 513 17.70 0.34 -18.39
C ASP A 513 16.69 -0.31 -17.45
N ALA A 514 16.97 -1.54 -17.02
CA ALA A 514 16.09 -2.29 -16.13
C ALA A 514 15.82 -1.56 -14.81
N VAL A 515 16.84 -0.94 -14.19
CA VAL A 515 16.67 -0.14 -12.97
C VAL A 515 15.83 1.10 -13.26
N ILE A 516 16.12 1.85 -14.33
CA ILE A 516 15.34 3.04 -14.69
C ILE A 516 13.86 2.69 -14.93
N GLN A 517 13.58 1.64 -15.71
CA GLN A 517 12.21 1.24 -16.03
C GLN A 517 11.44 0.75 -14.80
N ALA A 518 12.06 -0.07 -13.94
CA ALA A 518 11.42 -0.55 -12.71
C ALA A 518 11.11 0.61 -11.74
N GLN A 519 12.06 1.53 -11.54
CA GLN A 519 11.84 2.69 -10.66
C GLN A 519 10.88 3.71 -11.26
N PHE A 520 10.85 3.84 -12.59
CA PHE A 520 9.85 4.64 -13.28
C PHE A 520 8.44 4.10 -13.05
N GLN A 521 8.23 2.78 -13.11
CA GLN A 521 6.92 2.18 -12.82
C GLN A 521 6.44 2.50 -11.39
N ARG A 522 7.30 2.32 -10.38
CA ARG A 522 6.97 2.69 -8.98
C ARG A 522 6.66 4.18 -8.86
N THR A 523 7.53 5.02 -9.40
CA THR A 523 7.38 6.49 -9.36
C THR A 523 6.11 6.97 -10.05
N ARG A 524 5.75 6.36 -11.19
CA ARG A 524 4.56 6.69 -11.96
C ARG A 524 3.29 6.47 -11.13
N GLU A 525 3.18 5.34 -10.44
CA GLU A 525 2.04 5.08 -9.55
C GLU A 525 2.00 6.09 -8.39
N GLU A 526 3.14 6.35 -7.75
CA GLU A 526 3.21 7.37 -6.69
C GLU A 526 2.77 8.77 -7.16
N LEU A 527 3.17 9.18 -8.36
CA LEU A 527 2.78 10.46 -8.95
C LEU A 527 1.29 10.49 -9.35
N ASN A 528 0.72 9.37 -9.81
CA ASN A 528 -0.70 9.27 -10.14
C ASN A 528 -1.60 9.53 -8.92
N HIS A 529 -1.12 9.28 -7.71
CA HIS A 529 -1.86 9.59 -6.47
C HIS A 529 -1.84 11.07 -6.07
N LYS A 530 -1.02 11.91 -6.73
CA LYS A 530 -0.97 13.34 -6.45
C LYS A 530 -2.08 14.10 -7.19
N PRO A 531 -2.98 14.81 -6.48
CA PRO A 531 -4.01 15.60 -7.12
C PRO A 531 -3.38 16.77 -7.90
N VAL A 532 -4.08 17.22 -8.95
CA VAL A 532 -3.72 18.38 -9.81
C VAL A 532 -2.45 18.16 -10.66
N LEU A 533 -1.27 18.01 -10.03
CA LEU A 533 0.02 17.94 -10.72
C LEU A 533 0.42 16.54 -11.17
N GLY A 534 -0.20 15.48 -10.63
CA GLY A 534 0.21 14.09 -10.88
C GLY A 534 0.30 13.73 -12.35
N LYS A 535 -0.72 14.07 -13.15
CA LYS A 535 -0.74 13.80 -14.60
C LYS A 535 0.39 14.51 -15.34
N SER A 536 0.66 15.78 -15.02
CA SER A 536 1.76 16.52 -15.64
C SER A 536 3.11 15.88 -15.28
N LEU A 537 3.34 15.62 -14.00
CA LEU A 537 4.59 15.02 -13.53
C LEU A 537 4.82 13.61 -14.11
N VAL A 538 3.77 12.82 -14.30
CA VAL A 538 3.87 11.52 -14.99
C VAL A 538 4.30 11.71 -16.45
N ALA A 539 3.72 12.66 -17.17
CA ALA A 539 4.14 12.96 -18.54
C ALA A 539 5.62 13.42 -18.58
N ARG A 540 6.04 14.28 -17.64
CA ARG A 540 7.44 14.74 -17.52
C ARG A 540 8.41 13.59 -17.19
N ALA A 541 8.04 12.71 -16.26
CA ALA A 541 8.84 11.54 -15.91
C ALA A 541 8.96 10.57 -17.10
N THR A 542 7.87 10.34 -17.83
CA THR A 542 7.86 9.51 -19.05
C THR A 542 8.82 10.07 -20.09
N LEU A 543 8.77 11.39 -20.31
CA LEU A 543 9.66 12.09 -21.23
C LEU A 543 11.12 12.00 -20.80
N PHE A 544 11.40 12.15 -19.49
CA PHE A 544 12.75 11.98 -18.94
C PHE A 544 13.32 10.59 -19.19
N VAL A 545 12.56 9.53 -18.91
CA VAL A 545 13.01 8.15 -19.16
C VAL A 545 13.30 7.93 -20.65
N ARG A 546 12.46 8.46 -21.54
CA ARG A 546 12.71 8.43 -22.99
C ARG A 546 14.01 9.14 -23.36
N HIS A 547 14.22 10.36 -22.85
CA HIS A 547 15.43 11.13 -23.10
C HIS A 547 16.69 10.44 -22.56
N VAL A 548 16.62 9.77 -21.41
CA VAL A 548 17.74 8.96 -20.87
C VAL A 548 18.11 7.84 -21.85
N GLY A 549 17.12 7.12 -22.39
CA GLY A 549 17.35 6.09 -23.41
C GLY A 549 18.00 6.64 -24.69
N GLN A 550 17.52 7.79 -25.18
CA GLN A 550 18.12 8.47 -26.34
C GLN A 550 19.56 8.95 -26.05
N PHE A 551 19.79 9.55 -24.88
CA PHE A 551 21.11 10.01 -24.46
C PHE A 551 22.09 8.84 -24.33
N ARG A 552 21.63 7.68 -23.85
CA ARG A 552 22.46 6.46 -23.77
C ARG A 552 22.98 6.04 -25.15
N GLN A 553 22.15 6.12 -26.17
CA GLN A 553 22.52 5.76 -27.55
C GLN A 553 23.41 6.81 -28.22
N GLN A 554 23.09 8.09 -28.03
CA GLN A 554 23.71 9.19 -28.79
C GLN A 554 24.90 9.84 -28.06
N ARG A 555 25.01 9.64 -26.74
CA ARG A 555 25.99 10.27 -25.83
C ARG A 555 26.01 11.80 -25.90
N ARG A 556 24.91 12.40 -26.36
CA ARG A 556 24.71 13.86 -26.50
C ARG A 556 23.24 14.20 -26.36
N ALA A 557 22.94 15.41 -25.90
CA ALA A 557 21.62 16.02 -25.94
C ALA A 557 21.76 17.42 -26.54
N ASP A 558 20.97 17.71 -27.57
CA ASP A 558 20.86 19.05 -28.13
C ASP A 558 19.87 19.88 -27.29
N PRO A 559 20.30 20.99 -26.65
CA PRO A 559 19.44 21.76 -25.76
C PRO A 559 18.17 22.29 -26.44
N GLU A 560 18.23 22.70 -27.71
CA GLU A 560 17.07 23.21 -28.43
C GLU A 560 16.02 22.12 -28.68
N THR A 561 16.47 20.93 -29.09
CA THR A 561 15.61 19.76 -29.28
C THR A 561 14.94 19.35 -27.96
N ILE A 562 15.73 19.21 -26.89
CA ILE A 562 15.20 18.85 -25.57
C ILE A 562 14.20 19.89 -25.07
N LEU A 563 14.51 21.18 -25.20
CA LEU A 563 13.59 22.25 -24.81
C LEU A 563 12.29 22.17 -25.59
N LYS A 564 12.36 21.93 -26.91
CA LYS A 564 11.16 21.79 -27.75
C LYS A 564 10.29 20.62 -27.32
N GLU A 565 10.88 19.48 -26.96
CA GLU A 565 10.14 18.32 -26.47
C GLU A 565 9.57 18.54 -25.08
N LEU A 566 10.30 19.20 -24.18
CA LEU A 566 9.81 19.61 -22.85
C LEU A 566 8.66 20.60 -22.92
N LEU A 567 8.62 21.47 -23.92
CA LEU A 567 7.52 22.42 -24.12
C LEU A 567 6.42 21.86 -25.04
N GLY A 568 6.62 20.65 -25.56
CA GLY A 568 5.64 19.94 -26.37
C GLY A 568 4.41 19.51 -25.56
N PRO A 569 3.29 19.20 -26.24
CA PRO A 569 2.04 18.77 -25.62
C PRO A 569 2.16 17.43 -24.88
#